data_AF-A0A0C9YGF6-F1
#
_entry.id   AF-A0A0C9YGF6-F1
#
_cell.length_a   1.000
_cell.length_b   1.000
_cell.length_c   1.000
_cell.angle_alpha   90.00
_cell.angle_beta   90.00
_cell.angle_gamma   90.00
#
_symmetry.space_group_name_H-M   'P 1'
#
loop_
_entity.id
_entity.type
_entity.pdbx_description
1 polymer ?
#
loop_
_entity_poly.entity_id
_entity_poly.type
_entity_poly.pdbx_seq_one_letter_code
_entity_poly.pdbx_strand_id
1 'polypeptide(L)' 'IIMPHNLMIIDYALGQPGSVHDAYAFQGTQMSQDPTNLIPARHWIWADSAYPTETWCVVPFK' A
#
# COMPACT_ATOMS: atom_id res chain seq x y z
N ILE A 1 -3.30 -7.47 -21.63
CA ILE A 1 -1.97 -6.91 -21.29
C ILE A 1 -2.19 -5.87 -20.19
N ILE A 2 -1.56 -6.05 -19.04
CA ILE A 2 -1.58 -5.05 -17.96
C ILE A 2 -0.42 -4.09 -18.22
N MET A 3 -0.71 -2.80 -18.42
CA MET A 3 0.28 -1.76 -18.68
C MET A 3 0.02 -0.60 -17.72
N PRO A 4 1.04 0.09 -17.19
CA PRO A 4 0.81 1.16 -16.22
C PRO A 4 -0.22 2.23 -16.67
N HIS A 5 -0.29 2.53 -17.97
CA HIS A 5 -1.22 3.51 -18.53
C HIS A 5 -2.69 3.05 -18.61
N ASN A 6 -2.97 1.76 -18.38
CA ASN A 6 -4.33 1.21 -18.31
C ASN A 6 -4.77 0.89 -16.88
N LEU A 7 -3.99 1.31 -15.89
CA LEU A 7 -4.31 1.22 -14.47
C LEU A 7 -4.86 2.55 -13.93
N MET A 8 -5.56 2.45 -12.81
CA MET A 8 -6.12 3.60 -12.09
C MET A 8 -5.44 3.72 -10.73
N ILE A 9 -5.09 4.94 -10.33
CA ILE A 9 -4.68 5.24 -8.96
C ILE A 9 -5.97 5.24 -8.12
N ILE A 10 -6.09 4.28 -7.21
CA ILE A 10 -7.27 4.11 -6.36
C ILE A 10 -7.11 4.74 -4.97
N ASP A 11 -5.87 5.04 -4.58
CA ASP A 11 -5.52 5.57 -3.28
C ASP A 11 -4.16 6.28 -3.34
N TYR A 12 -4.02 7.36 -2.58
CA TYR A 12 -2.76 8.08 -2.41
C TYR A 12 -2.76 8.85 -1.10
N ALA A 13 -1.57 9.05 -0.53
CA ALA A 13 -1.36 9.93 0.61
C ALA A 13 -0.11 10.78 0.38
N LEU A 14 -0.09 11.97 0.99
CA LEU A 14 1.04 12.89 0.96
C LEU A 14 1.77 12.85 2.31
N GLY A 15 3.04 12.48 2.28
CA GLY A 15 3.93 12.52 3.43
C GLY A 15 4.63 13.87 3.59
N GLN A 16 5.28 14.07 4.74
CA GLN A 16 6.18 15.20 4.95
C GLN A 16 7.46 15.00 4.11
N PRO A 17 7.93 16.03 3.38
CA PRO A 17 9.24 15.97 2.72
C PRO A 17 10.37 15.81 3.76
N GLY A 18 11.25 14.81 3.62
CA GLY A 18 12.38 14.59 4.53
C GLY A 18 12.68 13.11 4.76
N SER A 19 13.47 12.75 5.79
CA SER A 19 13.73 11.34 6.14
C SER A 19 12.56 10.67 6.88
N VAL A 20 11.38 11.29 6.86
CA VAL A 20 10.16 10.65 7.34
C VAL A 20 9.88 9.53 6.34
N HIS A 21 10.10 8.29 6.77
CA HIS A 21 10.02 7.11 5.91
C HIS A 21 8.68 7.08 5.17
N ASP A 22 8.71 6.60 3.93
CA ASP A 22 7.55 6.28 3.10
C ASP A 22 6.48 5.48 3.85
N ALA A 23 6.87 4.62 4.80
CA ALA A 23 5.98 3.91 5.70
C ALA A 23 5.02 4.83 6.49
N TYR A 24 5.46 6.04 6.85
CA TYR A 24 4.60 7.02 7.52
C TYR A 24 3.57 7.62 6.57
N ALA A 25 3.96 7.93 5.33
CA ALA A 25 3.00 8.36 4.31
C ALA A 25 2.00 7.25 4.00
N PHE A 26 2.45 6.00 3.94
CA PHE A 26 1.62 4.83 3.74
C PHE A 26 0.54 4.69 4.83
N GLN A 27 0.85 4.97 6.10
CA GLN A 27 -0.15 4.97 7.17
C GLN A 27 -1.31 5.95 6.93
N GLY A 28 -1.10 7.01 6.16
CA GLY A 28 -2.15 7.98 5.80
C GLY A 28 -3.08 7.53 4.67
N THR A 29 -2.79 6.41 4.01
CA THR A 29 -3.57 5.89 2.88
C THR A 29 -4.84 5.18 3.36
N GLN A 30 -5.90 5.16 2.53
CA GLN A 30 -7.08 4.35 2.82
C GLN A 30 -6.73 2.86 2.89
N MET A 31 -5.72 2.42 2.12
CA MET A 31 -5.17 1.08 2.12
C MET A 31 -4.66 0.68 3.51
N SER A 32 -3.95 1.58 4.20
CA SER A 32 -3.48 1.29 5.56
C SER A 32 -4.58 1.41 6.62
N GLN A 33 -5.58 2.29 6.42
CA GLN A 33 -6.61 2.57 7.43
C GLN A 33 -7.80 1.60 7.36
N ASP A 34 -8.16 1.16 6.15
CA ASP A 34 -9.31 0.31 5.89
C ASP A 34 -9.07 -0.63 4.69
N PRO A 35 -8.17 -1.61 4.86
CA PRO A 35 -7.83 -2.55 3.80
C PRO A 35 -9.01 -3.43 3.38
N THR A 36 -9.98 -3.67 4.27
CA THR A 36 -11.13 -4.54 4.02
C THR A 36 -12.09 -4.01 2.97
N ASN A 37 -12.18 -2.69 2.81
CA ASN A 37 -13.01 -2.08 1.79
C ASN A 37 -12.32 -1.96 0.41
N LEU A 38 -11.00 -2.12 0.35
CA LEU A 38 -10.22 -2.02 -0.89
C LEU A 38 -9.74 -3.37 -1.41
N ILE A 39 -9.44 -4.32 -0.52
CA ILE A 39 -8.97 -5.66 -0.89
C ILE A 39 -10.13 -6.66 -0.72
N PRO A 40 -10.55 -7.33 -1.80
CA PRO A 40 -11.55 -8.40 -1.72
C PRO A 40 -11.13 -9.50 -0.76
N ALA A 41 -12.10 -10.19 -0.16
CA ALA A 41 -11.82 -11.30 0.75
C ALA A 41 -10.85 -12.33 0.12
N ARG A 42 -9.90 -12.82 0.92
CA ARG A 42 -8.86 -13.79 0.52
C ARG A 42 -7.84 -13.28 -0.52
N HIS A 43 -7.81 -11.98 -0.79
CA HIS A 43 -6.77 -11.35 -1.60
C HIS A 43 -5.81 -10.58 -0.70
N TRP A 44 -4.67 -10.21 -1.26
CA TRP A 44 -3.61 -9.44 -0.59
C TRP A 44 -2.80 -8.68 -1.63
N ILE A 45 -2.06 -7.67 -1.18
CA ILE A 45 -1.15 -6.87 -2.02
C ILE A 45 0.31 -7.20 -1.71
N TRP A 46 1.19 -6.99 -2.68
CA TRP A 46 2.63 -6.91 -2.42
C TRP A 46 3.02 -5.48 -2.03
N ALA A 47 3.89 -5.37 -1.04
CA ALA A 47 4.36 -4.10 -0.53
C ALA A 47 5.88 -4.05 -0.42
N ASP A 48 6.41 -2.83 -0.28
CA ASP A 48 7.82 -2.59 0.01
C ASP A 48 8.22 -3.15 1.39
N SER A 49 9.51 -3.47 1.56
CA SER A 49 10.12 -3.95 2.80
C SER A 49 9.94 -3.03 4.02
N ALA A 50 9.77 -1.73 3.80
CA ALA A 50 9.57 -0.74 4.85
C ALA A 50 8.16 -0.82 5.49
N TYR A 51 7.22 -1.51 4.87
CA TYR A 51 5.82 -1.57 5.30
C TYR A 51 5.54 -2.76 6.23
N PRO A 52 4.50 -2.69 7.08
CA PRO A 52 4.17 -3.80 7.97
C PRO A 52 3.74 -5.05 7.18
N THR A 53 4.08 -6.22 7.73
CA THR A 53 3.59 -7.50 7.20
C THR A 53 2.26 -7.81 7.86
N GLU A 54 1.20 -7.83 7.06
CA GLU A 54 -0.16 -8.08 7.50
C GLU A 54 -0.80 -9.18 6.67
N THR A 55 -1.95 -9.70 7.12
CA THR A 55 -2.70 -10.73 6.37
C THR A 55 -3.12 -10.27 4.97
N TRP A 56 -3.24 -8.95 4.77
CA TRP A 56 -3.59 -8.31 3.50
C TRP A 56 -2.39 -7.63 2.81
N CYS A 57 -1.22 -7.55 3.47
CA CYS A 57 -0.02 -6.84 3.00
C CYS A 57 1.20 -7.76 3.09
N VAL A 58 1.55 -8.38 1.95
CA VAL A 58 2.68 -9.32 1.86
C VAL A 58 3.94 -8.57 1.47
N VAL A 59 4.96 -8.68 2.30
CA VAL A 59 6.29 -8.14 2.07
C VAL A 59 7.20 -9.31 1.67
N PRO A 60 7.48 -9.51 0.37
CA PRO A 60 8.18 -10.71 -0.11
C PRO A 60 9.66 -10.74 0.28
N PHE A 61 10.26 -9.58 0.55
CA PHE A 61 11.66 -9.43 0.92
C PHE A 61 11.76 -8.52 2.15
N LYS A 62 12.35 -9.03 3.23
CA LYS A 62 12.67 -8.29 4.46
C LYS A 62 14.17 -8.34 4.71
#